data_AF-A0A1V1SSJ9-F1
#
_entry.id   AF-A0A1V1SSJ9-F1
#
_cell.length_a   1.000
_cell.length_b   1.000
_cell.length_c   1.000
_cell.angle_alpha   90.00
_cell.angle_beta   90.00
_cell.angle_gamma   90.00
#
_symmetry.space_group_name_H-M   'P 1'
#
loop_
_entity.id
_entity.type
_entity.pdbx_description
1 polymer ?
#
loop_
_entity_poly.entity_id
_entity_poly.type
_entity_poly.pdbx_seq_one_letter_code
_entity_poly.pdbx_strand_id
1 'polypeptide(L)'
;MSAPLTCGLCGTGTTRQAIGLDSQWASYYRAIYCIGSDSHEPRLSGLASYLEQDTTNCLPPEAHQRFDDSNLDPLSLITIRGFGPPGPDLLESERGIYAWGFRFHDSCWKLVEQACAPKEVDLKRLWRILRSVPHTARLPLWGHNFGGLYLGSRRENHVKSRFLLLGGPSNLIIPSAYHDPFKVPELKTRLTILRIKPDDTISMNEKPQPLRYPSPASLDPFSKLPAELREIILTHVATDDTLSFRLSSRVIATTPLSQYFFQSRFWPGNELDFFFDGFLLEPSDKAGLDWRELYQSSKKRIKYNLVGLGERNRLRIWRQTVRPLTRAIDEINRLSELKGKSDWSLDSEDASKTLWKSVETSQSLDPELFGELSRHLLQAEIELPSSNIEAIHVSLVEFFGSKFISGLTFETEHGEDIEIGYIIPGFEEPLLVEASLQGFHLAVDYCGFRAISPYTGQHMESEYLDWVGNRDDLPVQTLKCSGGMVRRLRANFDGFRMQSLYILESDDSH
;
A
#
# COMPACT_ATOMS: atom_id res chain seq x y z
N MET A 1 13.80 17.33 -25.68
CA MET A 1 13.87 17.82 -24.27
C MET A 1 13.49 16.66 -23.37
N SER A 2 14.37 16.23 -22.46
CA SER A 2 14.03 15.18 -21.48
C SER A 2 12.84 15.66 -20.63
N ALA A 3 11.84 14.81 -20.43
CA ALA A 3 10.69 15.15 -19.62
C ALA A 3 11.12 15.35 -18.16
N PRO A 4 10.57 16.36 -17.45
CA PRO A 4 10.89 16.55 -16.04
C PRO A 4 10.48 15.32 -15.24
N LEU A 5 11.38 14.90 -14.36
CA LEU A 5 11.22 13.72 -13.51
C LEU A 5 10.12 13.97 -12.48
N THR A 6 9.26 12.98 -12.27
CA THR A 6 8.13 13.05 -11.34
C THR A 6 8.32 12.09 -10.17
N CYS A 7 7.99 12.54 -8.96
CA CYS A 7 8.09 11.73 -7.76
C CYS A 7 6.99 10.67 -7.72
N GLY A 8 7.37 9.40 -7.56
CA GLY A 8 6.44 8.27 -7.52
C GLY A 8 5.46 8.28 -6.34
N LEU A 9 5.68 9.08 -5.29
CA LEU A 9 4.80 9.14 -4.11
C LEU A 9 3.77 10.27 -4.19
N CYS A 10 4.17 11.45 -4.65
CA CYS A 10 3.30 12.64 -4.64
C CYS A 10 2.82 13.08 -6.03
N GLY A 11 3.36 12.49 -7.09
CA GLY A 11 3.00 12.81 -8.48
C GLY A 11 3.49 14.17 -8.97
N THR A 12 4.11 15.00 -8.14
CA THR A 12 4.73 16.25 -8.59
C THR A 12 6.12 16.01 -9.14
N GLY A 13 6.50 16.79 -10.16
CA GLY A 13 7.86 16.79 -10.70
C GLY A 13 8.70 17.96 -10.22
N THR A 14 9.97 17.95 -10.65
CA THR A 14 10.90 19.06 -10.44
C THR A 14 10.36 20.30 -11.18
N THR A 15 9.84 21.28 -10.45
CA THR A 15 9.13 22.42 -11.04
C THR A 15 10.11 23.38 -11.73
N ARG A 16 9.94 23.59 -13.03
CA ARG A 16 10.54 24.72 -13.80
C ARG A 16 9.90 26.08 -13.50
N GLN A 17 8.74 26.09 -12.86
CA GLN A 17 7.96 27.30 -12.57
C GLN A 17 7.41 27.19 -11.16
N ALA A 18 8.29 27.40 -10.19
CA ALA A 18 7.90 27.58 -8.81
C ALA A 18 7.15 28.90 -8.65
N ILE A 19 5.82 28.83 -8.57
CA ILE A 19 5.02 29.94 -8.07
C ILE A 19 5.08 29.85 -6.54
N GLY A 20 6.23 30.19 -5.93
CA GLY A 20 6.39 30.23 -4.48
C GLY A 20 7.82 30.00 -3.97
N LEU A 21 8.17 30.68 -2.87
CA LEU A 21 9.49 30.66 -2.22
C LEU A 21 9.87 29.30 -1.59
N ASP A 22 8.93 28.38 -1.42
CA ASP A 22 9.14 27.08 -0.75
C ASP A 22 9.44 25.91 -1.71
N SER A 23 9.44 26.08 -3.04
CA SER A 23 9.56 24.97 -3.99
C SER A 23 10.89 24.21 -4.00
N GLN A 24 11.90 24.67 -3.26
CA GLN A 24 13.23 24.06 -3.23
C GLN A 24 13.21 22.62 -2.72
N TRP A 25 12.23 22.23 -1.89
CA TRP A 25 12.14 20.83 -1.43
C TRP A 25 12.01 19.84 -2.59
N ALA A 26 11.34 20.25 -3.69
CA ALA A 26 11.08 19.39 -4.85
C ALA A 26 12.32 19.22 -5.74
N SER A 27 13.38 20.01 -5.57
CA SER A 27 14.64 19.75 -6.26
C SER A 27 15.45 18.64 -5.60
N TYR A 28 15.17 18.30 -4.35
CA TYR A 28 15.88 17.24 -3.63
C TYR A 28 15.19 15.88 -3.81
N TYR A 29 15.96 14.88 -4.23
CA TYR A 29 15.42 13.56 -4.54
C TYR A 29 16.38 12.42 -4.19
N ARG A 30 15.80 11.23 -4.05
CA ARG A 30 16.44 9.94 -3.83
C ARG A 30 15.85 8.92 -4.80
N ALA A 31 16.49 7.77 -4.92
CA ALA A 31 16.00 6.66 -5.70
C ALA A 31 16.11 5.35 -4.92
N ILE A 32 15.11 4.48 -5.11
CA ILE A 32 15.27 3.05 -4.84
C ILE A 32 15.63 2.40 -6.15
N TYR A 33 16.73 1.64 -6.18
CA TYR A 33 17.28 1.14 -7.43
C TYR A 33 17.99 -0.21 -7.29
N CYS A 34 18.13 -0.89 -8.43
CA CYS A 34 19.02 -2.03 -8.63
C CYS A 34 20.03 -1.71 -9.73
N ILE A 35 21.10 -2.49 -9.80
CA ILE A 35 22.10 -2.43 -10.87
C ILE A 35 22.08 -3.74 -11.64
N GLY A 36 22.06 -3.65 -12.97
CA GLY A 36 22.08 -4.78 -13.87
C GLY A 36 20.77 -5.53 -13.96
N SER A 37 20.86 -6.77 -14.40
CA SER A 37 19.71 -7.68 -14.59
C SER A 37 19.20 -8.26 -13.26
N ASP A 38 20.02 -8.23 -12.21
CA ASP A 38 19.61 -8.70 -10.89
C ASP A 38 18.59 -7.73 -10.27
N SER A 39 17.45 -8.30 -9.91
CA SER A 39 16.26 -7.58 -9.46
C SER A 39 15.94 -7.81 -7.99
N HIS A 40 16.84 -8.47 -7.24
CA HIS A 40 16.57 -8.97 -5.89
C HIS A 40 17.24 -8.20 -4.75
N GLU A 41 18.22 -7.34 -5.03
CA GLU A 41 18.95 -6.56 -4.01
C GLU A 41 18.79 -5.04 -4.21
N PRO A 42 17.62 -4.47 -3.85
CA PRO A 42 17.35 -3.05 -3.97
C PRO A 42 18.16 -2.22 -2.97
N ARG A 43 18.59 -1.04 -3.39
CA ARG A 43 19.32 -0.06 -2.57
C ARG A 43 18.62 1.29 -2.56
N LEU A 44 18.80 2.02 -1.47
CA LEU A 44 18.40 3.43 -1.37
C LEU A 44 19.61 4.31 -1.67
N SER A 45 19.47 5.20 -2.66
CA SER A 45 20.50 6.17 -2.99
C SER A 45 20.66 7.25 -1.91
N GLY A 46 21.79 7.94 -1.96
CA GLY A 46 21.98 9.20 -1.26
C GLY A 46 21.09 10.33 -1.81
N LEU A 47 21.25 11.50 -1.20
CA LEU A 47 20.49 12.70 -1.54
C LEU A 47 21.09 13.40 -2.76
N ALA A 48 20.33 13.53 -3.83
CA ALA A 48 20.65 14.35 -4.98
C ALA A 48 19.89 15.68 -4.96
N SER A 49 20.38 16.65 -5.73
CA SER A 49 19.69 17.91 -6.02
C SER A 49 19.60 18.10 -7.53
N TYR A 50 18.42 18.45 -8.03
CA TYR A 50 18.20 18.82 -9.41
C TYR A 50 18.71 20.24 -9.64
N LEU A 51 19.70 20.41 -10.52
CA LEU A 51 20.17 21.72 -11.00
C LEU A 51 19.72 21.88 -12.45
N GLU A 52 19.15 23.03 -12.82
CA GLU A 52 18.59 23.24 -14.17
C GLU A 52 19.60 23.06 -15.31
N GLN A 53 20.89 23.20 -15.01
CA GLN A 53 22.00 23.04 -15.96
C GLN A 53 22.57 21.61 -15.99
N ASP A 54 22.21 20.76 -15.02
CA ASP A 54 22.71 19.39 -14.92
C ASP A 54 21.69 18.42 -15.52
N THR A 55 22.00 17.92 -16.71
CA THR A 55 21.18 16.94 -17.42
C THR A 55 21.46 15.50 -17.00
N THR A 56 22.53 15.26 -16.23
CA THR A 56 22.99 13.91 -15.91
C THR A 56 22.17 13.23 -14.82
N ASN A 57 21.50 14.02 -13.96
CA ASN A 57 20.65 13.52 -12.86
C ASN A 57 21.34 12.43 -12.02
N CYS A 58 22.61 12.66 -11.71
CA CYS A 58 23.44 11.75 -10.96
C CYS A 58 23.04 11.71 -9.47
N LEU A 59 23.11 10.51 -8.88
CA LEU A 59 22.82 10.26 -7.48
C LEU A 59 24.04 9.66 -6.79
N PRO A 60 24.33 10.04 -5.53
CA PRO A 60 25.23 9.28 -4.69
C PRO A 60 24.67 7.86 -4.48
N PRO A 61 25.50 6.80 -4.56
CA PRO A 61 25.02 5.43 -4.44
C PRO A 61 24.54 5.06 -3.03
N GLU A 62 25.13 5.65 -1.97
CA GLU A 62 24.85 5.24 -0.59
C GLU A 62 23.86 6.16 0.12
N ALA A 63 22.91 5.58 0.86
CA ALA A 63 21.80 6.30 1.51
C ALA A 63 22.21 7.49 2.38
N HIS A 64 23.37 7.43 3.03
CA HIS A 64 23.87 8.47 3.92
C HIS A 64 24.55 9.63 3.19
N GLN A 65 24.95 9.45 1.93
CA GLN A 65 25.67 10.44 1.15
C GLN A 65 24.75 11.56 0.64
N ARG A 66 25.36 12.70 0.33
CA ARG A 66 24.71 13.87 -0.27
C ARG A 66 25.52 14.40 -1.45
N PHE A 67 24.82 15.05 -2.37
CA PHE A 67 25.42 15.68 -3.55
C PHE A 67 26.47 16.76 -3.23
N ASP A 68 26.42 17.35 -2.03
CA ASP A 68 27.33 18.41 -1.56
C ASP A 68 28.46 17.89 -0.64
N ASP A 69 28.59 16.58 -0.48
CA ASP A 69 29.67 15.98 0.31
C ASP A 69 31.04 16.15 -0.38
N SER A 70 32.02 16.71 0.34
CA SER A 70 33.35 17.01 -0.21
C SER A 70 34.16 15.77 -0.63
N ASN A 71 33.80 14.59 -0.12
CA ASN A 71 34.48 13.32 -0.36
C ASN A 71 33.78 12.46 -1.42
N LEU A 72 32.79 13.01 -2.14
CA LEU A 72 32.02 12.28 -3.13
C LEU A 72 32.86 12.11 -4.41
N ASP A 73 33.18 10.86 -4.77
CA ASP A 73 33.84 10.55 -6.04
C ASP A 73 32.84 10.70 -7.20
N PRO A 74 33.06 11.62 -8.16
CA PRO A 74 32.15 11.79 -9.30
C PRO A 74 31.99 10.53 -10.15
N LEU A 75 32.98 9.63 -10.17
CA LEU A 75 32.92 8.37 -10.92
C LEU A 75 32.07 7.30 -10.22
N SER A 76 31.78 7.47 -8.93
CA SER A 76 30.93 6.56 -8.15
C SER A 76 29.43 6.85 -8.29
N LEU A 77 29.08 7.97 -8.92
CA LEU A 77 27.69 8.39 -9.08
C LEU A 77 26.92 7.49 -10.03
N ILE A 78 25.63 7.31 -9.75
CA ILE A 78 24.72 6.50 -10.56
C ILE A 78 23.70 7.38 -11.27
N THR A 79 23.24 6.93 -12.43
CA THR A 79 22.11 7.54 -13.14
C THR A 79 21.00 6.51 -13.29
N ILE A 80 19.80 6.84 -12.83
CA ILE A 80 18.62 5.98 -13.00
C ILE A 80 18.12 6.10 -14.45
N ARG A 81 18.39 5.07 -15.24
CA ARG A 81 18.13 5.04 -16.70
C ARG A 81 16.69 4.67 -17.06
N GLY A 82 15.96 4.01 -16.17
CA GLY A 82 14.57 3.58 -16.39
C GLY A 82 13.94 2.94 -15.15
N PHE A 83 12.72 2.43 -15.32
CA PHE A 83 11.97 1.69 -14.29
C PHE A 83 12.15 0.17 -14.35
N GLY A 84 12.79 -0.34 -15.42
CA GLY A 84 13.01 -1.76 -15.64
C GLY A 84 14.49 -2.09 -15.85
N PRO A 85 14.84 -3.38 -15.76
CA PRO A 85 16.20 -3.86 -16.01
C PRO A 85 16.65 -3.55 -17.44
N PRO A 86 17.97 -3.58 -17.70
CA PRO A 86 18.47 -3.40 -19.06
C PRO A 86 17.92 -4.47 -19.99
N GLY A 87 17.46 -4.05 -21.18
CA GLY A 87 17.03 -4.96 -22.24
C GLY A 87 18.18 -5.80 -22.82
N PRO A 88 17.87 -6.88 -23.55
CA PRO A 88 18.87 -7.76 -24.15
C PRO A 88 19.75 -7.05 -25.20
N ASP A 89 19.26 -5.93 -25.76
CA ASP A 89 19.93 -5.15 -26.80
C ASP A 89 21.15 -4.35 -26.30
N LEU A 90 21.28 -4.16 -24.98
CA LEU A 90 22.43 -3.45 -24.38
C LEU A 90 23.66 -4.36 -24.31
N LEU A 91 24.86 -3.81 -24.51
CA LEU A 91 26.10 -4.58 -24.39
C LEU A 91 26.28 -5.12 -22.95
N GLU A 92 26.84 -6.31 -22.79
CA GLU A 92 27.04 -6.96 -21.47
C GLU A 92 27.79 -6.07 -20.47
N SER A 93 28.82 -5.36 -20.94
CA SER A 93 29.59 -4.41 -20.13
C SER A 93 28.75 -3.22 -19.64
N GLU A 94 27.74 -2.81 -20.41
CA GLU A 94 26.82 -1.73 -20.04
C GLU A 94 25.68 -2.25 -19.15
N ARG A 95 25.27 -3.50 -19.33
CA ARG A 95 24.27 -4.15 -18.47
C ARG A 95 24.75 -4.19 -17.03
N GLY A 96 26.00 -4.58 -16.77
CA GLY A 96 26.55 -4.68 -15.41
C GLY A 96 26.58 -3.37 -14.61
N ILE A 97 26.46 -2.21 -15.26
CA ILE A 97 26.46 -0.87 -14.63
C ILE A 97 25.12 -0.12 -14.81
N TYR A 98 24.11 -0.79 -15.39
CA TYR A 98 22.83 -0.17 -15.67
C TYR A 98 22.01 -0.02 -14.39
N ALA A 99 21.94 1.19 -13.84
CA ALA A 99 21.10 1.49 -12.68
C ALA A 99 19.66 1.84 -13.11
N TRP A 100 18.68 1.22 -12.45
CA TRP A 100 17.26 1.39 -12.74
C TRP A 100 16.41 1.33 -11.49
N GLY A 101 15.26 2.01 -11.49
CA GLY A 101 14.36 2.04 -10.36
C GLY A 101 13.50 3.29 -10.30
N PHE A 102 13.09 3.66 -9.08
CA PHE A 102 12.03 4.63 -8.82
C PHE A 102 12.55 5.81 -8.01
N ARG A 103 12.17 7.02 -8.42
CA ARG A 103 12.62 8.27 -7.80
C ARG A 103 11.55 8.90 -6.94
N PHE A 104 12.00 9.50 -5.84
CA PHE A 104 11.15 10.12 -4.84
C PHE A 104 11.78 11.44 -4.37
N HIS A 105 10.96 12.45 -4.11
CA HIS A 105 11.45 13.63 -3.38
C HIS A 105 11.90 13.21 -1.97
N ASP A 106 12.98 13.81 -1.46
CA ASP A 106 13.51 13.50 -0.12
C ASP A 106 12.45 13.72 0.97
N SER A 107 11.68 14.81 0.89
CA SER A 107 10.56 15.06 1.80
C SER A 107 9.47 13.98 1.73
N CYS A 108 9.19 13.42 0.54
CA CYS A 108 8.21 12.34 0.41
C CYS A 108 8.74 11.01 0.96
N TRP A 109 10.03 10.72 0.75
CA TRP A 109 10.70 9.56 1.33
C TRP A 109 10.65 9.60 2.87
N LYS A 110 10.95 10.76 3.45
CA LYS A 110 10.86 10.96 4.91
C LYS A 110 9.46 10.73 5.47
N LEU A 111 8.40 11.01 4.70
CA LEU A 111 7.05 10.65 5.14
C LEU A 111 6.85 9.12 5.21
N VAL A 112 7.45 8.36 4.29
CA VAL A 112 7.44 6.89 4.35
C VAL A 112 8.20 6.40 5.58
N GLU A 113 9.37 6.97 5.87
CA GLU A 113 10.14 6.65 7.10
C GLU A 113 9.31 6.92 8.35
N GLN A 114 8.62 8.06 8.44
CA GLN A 114 7.75 8.38 9.58
C GLN A 114 6.55 7.43 9.69
N ALA A 115 6.00 6.97 8.56
CA ALA A 115 4.87 6.04 8.56
C ALA A 115 5.28 4.60 8.94
N CYS A 116 6.54 4.21 8.70
CA CYS A 116 7.11 2.92 9.13
C CYS A 116 7.66 2.92 10.56
N ALA A 117 8.00 4.10 11.09
CA ALA A 117 8.60 4.24 12.41
C ALA A 117 7.76 3.54 13.52
N PRO A 118 8.41 2.85 14.49
CA PRO A 118 9.85 2.83 14.75
C PRO A 118 10.64 1.82 13.89
N LYS A 119 10.00 1.08 12.99
CA LYS A 119 10.69 0.15 12.09
C LYS A 119 11.29 0.90 10.91
N GLU A 120 12.39 0.38 10.39
CA GLU A 120 12.94 0.85 9.13
C GLU A 120 12.03 0.44 7.96
N VAL A 121 12.14 1.17 6.85
CA VAL A 121 11.40 0.84 5.63
C VAL A 121 11.98 -0.45 5.05
N ASP A 122 11.15 -1.49 4.93
CA ASP A 122 11.55 -2.74 4.29
C ASP A 122 11.72 -2.53 2.77
N LEU A 123 12.97 -2.27 2.35
CA LEU A 123 13.31 -2.00 0.95
C LEU A 123 13.01 -3.19 0.04
N LYS A 124 13.16 -4.43 0.53
CA LYS A 124 12.91 -5.63 -0.28
C LYS A 124 11.42 -5.77 -0.61
N ARG A 125 10.54 -5.54 0.38
CA ARG A 125 9.08 -5.54 0.13
C ARG A 125 8.61 -4.35 -0.66
N LEU A 126 9.12 -3.15 -0.38
CA LEU A 126 8.79 -1.98 -1.16
C LEU A 126 9.22 -2.14 -2.62
N TRP A 127 10.40 -2.69 -2.88
CA TRP A 127 10.85 -3.02 -4.23
C TRP A 127 9.96 -4.05 -4.91
N ARG A 128 9.58 -5.11 -4.19
CA ARG A 128 8.61 -6.13 -4.66
C ARG A 128 7.28 -5.47 -5.07
N ILE A 129 6.77 -4.51 -4.30
CA ILE A 129 5.58 -3.71 -4.66
C ILE A 129 5.82 -2.87 -5.91
N LEU A 130 6.90 -2.09 -5.94
CA LEU A 130 7.20 -1.17 -7.05
C LEU A 130 7.34 -1.90 -8.39
N ARG A 131 7.86 -3.13 -8.36
CA ARG A 131 7.96 -4.03 -9.51
C ARG A 131 6.66 -4.74 -9.89
N SER A 132 5.62 -4.63 -9.08
CA SER A 132 4.32 -5.29 -9.27
C SER A 132 3.20 -4.33 -9.62
N VAL A 133 3.41 -3.03 -9.40
CA VAL A 133 2.48 -2.00 -9.83
C VAL A 133 2.77 -1.56 -11.26
N PRO A 134 1.73 -1.34 -12.09
CA PRO A 134 1.88 -0.70 -13.38
C PRO A 134 2.60 0.64 -13.28
N HIS A 135 3.22 1.08 -14.37
CA HIS A 135 3.86 2.39 -14.40
C HIS A 135 3.79 3.01 -15.78
N THR A 136 3.54 4.30 -15.81
CA THR A 136 3.77 5.09 -17.03
C THR A 136 5.27 5.27 -17.23
N ALA A 137 5.67 5.89 -18.35
CA ALA A 137 7.05 6.34 -18.58
C ALA A 137 7.59 7.31 -17.49
N ARG A 138 6.76 7.74 -16.51
CA ARG A 138 7.13 8.74 -15.51
C ARG A 138 6.78 8.38 -14.06
N LEU A 139 5.75 7.58 -13.84
CA LEU A 139 5.17 7.35 -12.51
C LEU A 139 4.64 5.92 -12.34
N PRO A 140 4.81 5.31 -11.16
CA PRO A 140 4.01 4.17 -10.75
C PRO A 140 2.52 4.55 -10.66
N LEU A 141 1.68 3.59 -11.03
CA LEU A 141 0.23 3.69 -11.04
C LEU A 141 -0.31 2.99 -9.79
N TRP A 142 -0.63 3.76 -8.77
CA TRP A 142 -1.16 3.25 -7.50
C TRP A 142 -2.68 3.00 -7.52
N GLY A 143 -3.37 3.31 -8.63
CA GLY A 143 -4.83 3.26 -8.72
C GLY A 143 -5.53 4.54 -8.23
N HIS A 144 -4.81 5.67 -8.12
CA HIS A 144 -5.37 6.98 -7.77
C HIS A 144 -4.75 8.13 -8.58
N ASN A 145 -5.36 9.31 -8.60
CA ASN A 145 -4.89 10.47 -9.38
C ASN A 145 -4.01 11.49 -8.63
N PHE A 146 -3.38 11.10 -7.52
CA PHE A 146 -2.53 11.98 -6.70
C PHE A 146 -3.25 13.26 -6.25
N GLY A 147 -4.53 13.13 -5.92
CA GLY A 147 -5.36 14.21 -5.38
C GLY A 147 -5.75 15.22 -6.44
N GLY A 148 -6.01 14.74 -7.66
CA GLY A 148 -6.45 15.55 -8.79
C GLY A 148 -5.34 16.17 -9.62
N LEU A 149 -4.07 15.79 -9.41
CA LEU A 149 -2.96 16.24 -10.28
C LEU A 149 -3.06 15.65 -11.69
N TYR A 150 -3.71 14.49 -11.81
CA TYR A 150 -3.90 13.79 -13.07
C TYR A 150 -5.40 13.56 -13.28
N LEU A 151 -5.81 13.48 -14.55
CA LEU A 151 -7.16 13.04 -14.90
C LEU A 151 -7.21 11.51 -14.85
N GLY A 152 -8.40 10.95 -14.65
CA GLY A 152 -8.65 9.53 -14.96
C GLY A 152 -8.63 9.31 -16.47
N SER A 153 -8.24 8.11 -16.91
CA SER A 153 -8.23 7.77 -18.33
C SER A 153 -9.67 7.78 -18.88
N ARG A 154 -9.89 8.38 -20.05
CA ARG A 154 -11.22 8.47 -20.70
C ARG A 154 -11.91 7.12 -20.94
N ARG A 155 -11.15 6.01 -20.92
CA ARG A 155 -11.69 4.64 -21.05
C ARG A 155 -12.46 4.16 -19.80
N GLU A 156 -12.36 4.88 -18.68
CA GLU A 156 -13.00 4.54 -17.39
C GLU A 156 -14.53 4.70 -17.40
N ASN A 157 -15.11 5.48 -18.32
CA ASN A 157 -16.56 5.68 -18.37
C ASN A 157 -17.37 4.39 -18.65
N HIS A 158 -16.71 3.27 -18.99
CA HIS A 158 -17.34 2.00 -19.34
C HIS A 158 -17.01 0.83 -18.41
N VAL A 159 -16.06 0.96 -17.48
CA VAL A 159 -15.62 -0.16 -16.62
C VAL A 159 -15.66 0.27 -15.16
N LYS A 160 -16.42 -0.47 -14.33
CA LYS A 160 -16.59 -0.23 -12.88
C LYS A 160 -15.36 -0.65 -12.06
N SER A 161 -14.15 -0.39 -12.58
CA SER A 161 -12.90 -0.69 -11.89
C SER A 161 -12.66 0.30 -10.75
N ARG A 162 -12.07 -0.19 -9.65
CA ARG A 162 -11.58 0.67 -8.56
C ARG A 162 -10.14 1.12 -8.76
N PHE A 163 -9.44 0.56 -9.76
CA PHE A 163 -8.08 0.95 -10.10
C PHE A 163 -8.10 2.05 -11.16
N LEU A 164 -7.75 3.27 -10.76
CA LEU A 164 -7.70 4.41 -11.67
C LEU A 164 -6.43 4.38 -12.54
N LEU A 165 -6.59 4.43 -13.87
CA LEU A 165 -5.49 4.61 -14.80
C LEU A 165 -5.26 6.10 -15.03
N LEU A 166 -4.02 6.55 -14.94
CA LEU A 166 -3.72 7.97 -15.14
C LEU A 166 -3.89 8.36 -16.61
N GLY A 167 -4.70 9.39 -16.84
CA GLY A 167 -4.70 10.19 -18.05
C GLY A 167 -3.62 11.28 -18.03
N GLY A 168 -3.84 12.33 -18.82
CA GLY A 168 -2.97 13.50 -18.84
C GLY A 168 -2.96 14.29 -17.53
N PRO A 169 -1.99 15.21 -17.35
CA PRO A 169 -1.99 16.12 -16.22
C PRO A 169 -3.28 16.96 -16.20
N SER A 170 -3.79 17.22 -15.01
CA SER A 170 -4.94 18.10 -14.82
C SER A 170 -4.57 19.54 -15.15
N ASN A 171 -5.50 20.27 -15.78
CA ASN A 171 -5.36 21.71 -16.00
C ASN A 171 -5.59 22.54 -14.73
N LEU A 172 -6.03 21.90 -13.64
CA LEU A 172 -6.25 22.57 -12.36
C LEU A 172 -4.92 22.76 -11.63
N ILE A 173 -4.59 24.02 -11.34
CA ILE A 173 -3.48 24.32 -10.42
C ILE A 173 -3.94 23.92 -9.02
N ILE A 174 -3.16 23.05 -8.37
CA ILE A 174 -3.35 22.66 -6.97
C ILE A 174 -2.22 23.31 -6.17
N PRO A 175 -2.43 24.52 -5.58
CA PRO A 175 -1.35 25.29 -4.96
C PRO A 175 -0.64 24.53 -3.83
N SER A 176 -1.38 23.73 -3.06
CA SER A 176 -0.79 22.92 -1.99
C SER A 176 0.28 21.96 -2.49
N ALA A 177 0.19 21.48 -3.74
CA ALA A 177 1.14 20.52 -4.29
C ALA A 177 2.60 21.03 -4.35
N TYR A 178 2.80 22.36 -4.27
CA TYR A 178 4.11 23.01 -4.33
C TYR A 178 4.76 23.26 -2.96
N HIS A 179 4.04 23.01 -1.86
CA HIS A 179 4.59 23.21 -0.51
C HIS A 179 5.23 21.93 0.03
N ASP A 180 6.28 22.05 0.85
CA ASP A 180 6.98 20.90 1.42
C ASP A 180 6.01 20.08 2.30
N PRO A 181 5.75 18.80 1.98
CA PRO A 181 4.81 18.01 2.75
C PRO A 181 5.44 17.48 4.06
N PHE A 182 6.77 17.51 4.19
CA PHE A 182 7.46 17.12 5.41
C PHE A 182 7.70 18.32 6.32
N LYS A 183 8.34 19.38 5.82
CA LYS A 183 8.58 20.61 6.59
C LYS A 183 7.41 21.57 6.42
N VAL A 184 6.49 21.60 7.40
CA VAL A 184 5.25 22.39 7.32
C VAL A 184 5.31 23.57 8.31
N PRO A 185 5.66 24.80 7.86
CA PRO A 185 5.87 25.95 8.75
C PRO A 185 4.63 26.34 9.57
N GLU A 186 3.44 26.21 8.99
CA GLU A 186 2.19 26.48 9.70
C GLU A 186 1.94 25.51 10.86
N LEU A 187 2.41 24.25 10.76
CA LEU A 187 2.31 23.28 11.86
C LEU A 187 3.31 23.59 12.97
N LYS A 188 4.55 23.94 12.59
CA LYS A 188 5.56 24.39 13.55
C LYS A 188 5.06 25.59 14.37
N THR A 189 4.47 26.58 13.72
CA THR A 189 3.90 27.76 14.37
C THR A 189 2.80 27.39 15.36
N ARG A 190 1.91 26.44 15.01
CA ARG A 190 0.85 25.96 15.90
C ARG A 190 1.40 25.27 17.13
N LEU A 191 2.41 24.41 16.97
CA LEU A 191 3.04 23.72 18.10
C LEU A 191 3.65 24.70 19.11
N THR A 192 4.22 25.81 18.62
CA THR A 192 4.73 26.88 19.49
C THR A 192 3.61 27.61 20.25
N ILE A 193 2.46 27.85 19.60
CA ILE A 193 1.33 28.56 20.23
C ILE A 193 0.61 27.68 21.26
N LEU A 194 0.51 26.37 21.01
CA LEU A 194 -0.25 25.42 21.82
C LEU A 194 0.56 24.85 23.00
N ARG A 195 1.51 25.62 23.52
CA ARG A 195 2.23 25.28 24.74
C ARG A 195 1.35 25.55 25.95
N ILE A 196 1.30 24.59 26.87
CA ILE A 196 0.72 24.77 28.20
C ILE A 196 1.53 25.86 28.89
N LYS A 197 0.90 27.00 29.19
CA LYS A 197 1.57 28.08 29.90
C LYS A 197 1.70 27.71 31.38
N PRO A 198 2.82 28.05 32.05
CA PRO A 198 2.95 27.84 33.50
C PRO A 198 1.85 28.53 34.31
N ASP A 199 1.29 29.64 33.80
CA ASP A 199 0.17 30.38 34.43
C ASP A 199 -1.19 29.69 34.25
N ASP A 200 -1.30 28.66 33.39
CA ASP A 200 -2.47 27.79 33.33
C ASP A 200 -2.39 26.66 34.38
N THR A 201 -1.47 26.79 35.35
CA THR A 201 -1.52 26.03 36.62
C THR A 201 -2.79 26.41 37.37
N ILE A 202 -3.86 25.68 37.06
CA ILE A 202 -5.03 25.45 37.90
C ILE A 202 -5.63 26.78 38.38
N SER A 203 -6.67 27.25 37.68
CA SER A 203 -7.72 27.98 38.38
C SER A 203 -8.22 27.04 39.50
N MET A 204 -7.72 27.24 40.73
CA MET A 204 -8.04 26.52 41.95
C MET A 204 -9.52 26.70 42.37
N ASN A 205 -10.38 27.04 41.41
CA ASN A 205 -11.82 27.19 41.57
C ASN A 205 -12.63 26.06 40.95
N GLU A 206 -12.02 25.11 40.23
CA GLU A 206 -12.63 23.79 40.12
C GLU A 206 -12.30 23.02 41.39
N LYS A 207 -13.19 23.15 42.40
CA LYS A 207 -13.23 22.19 43.50
C LYS A 207 -13.12 20.79 42.90
N PRO A 208 -12.17 19.93 43.33
CA PRO A 208 -12.16 18.55 42.90
C PRO A 208 -13.54 18.00 43.23
N GLN A 209 -14.37 17.76 42.20
CA GLN A 209 -15.58 16.99 42.43
C GLN A 209 -15.09 15.70 43.03
N PRO A 210 -15.53 15.33 44.25
CA PRO A 210 -15.11 14.07 44.83
C PRO A 210 -15.45 13.01 43.81
N LEU A 211 -14.43 12.29 43.33
CA LEU A 211 -14.61 11.08 42.56
C LEU A 211 -15.53 10.21 43.40
N ARG A 212 -16.82 10.17 43.03
CA ARG A 212 -17.73 9.18 43.57
C ARG A 212 -17.20 7.87 43.02
N TYR A 213 -16.31 7.25 43.80
CA TYR A 213 -15.95 5.86 43.59
C TYR A 213 -17.26 5.11 43.41
N PRO A 214 -17.42 4.34 42.32
CA PRO A 214 -18.56 3.43 42.21
C PRO A 214 -18.61 2.65 43.52
N SER A 215 -19.80 2.62 44.13
CA SER A 215 -20.04 1.78 45.30
C SER A 215 -19.43 0.39 45.05
N PRO A 216 -18.82 -0.29 46.03
CA PRO A 216 -18.18 -1.60 45.85
C PRO A 216 -19.12 -2.70 45.31
N ALA A 217 -20.42 -2.40 45.14
CA ALA A 217 -21.41 -3.20 44.43
C ALA A 217 -21.52 -2.91 42.92
N SER A 218 -20.56 -2.22 42.29
CA SER A 218 -20.55 -2.04 40.85
C SER A 218 -20.19 -3.35 40.15
N LEU A 219 -21.16 -3.94 39.44
CA LEU A 219 -20.96 -5.07 38.53
C LEU A 219 -20.05 -4.73 37.33
N ASP A 220 -19.57 -3.48 37.23
CA ASP A 220 -18.70 -3.04 36.14
C ASP A 220 -17.30 -3.69 36.29
N PRO A 221 -16.85 -4.51 35.33
CA PRO A 221 -15.58 -5.23 35.43
C PRO A 221 -14.38 -4.27 35.50
N PHE A 222 -14.50 -3.06 34.93
CA PHE A 222 -13.41 -2.07 34.95
C PHE A 222 -13.24 -1.38 36.31
N SER A 223 -14.19 -1.54 37.25
CA SER A 223 -14.06 -1.03 38.62
C SER A 223 -12.88 -1.65 39.38
N LYS A 224 -12.46 -2.85 38.98
CA LYS A 224 -11.31 -3.56 39.56
C LYS A 224 -9.96 -3.00 39.11
N LEU A 225 -9.94 -2.18 38.07
CA LEU A 225 -8.71 -1.64 37.49
C LEU A 225 -8.35 -0.28 38.11
N PRO A 226 -7.06 -0.04 38.42
CA PRO A 226 -6.54 1.29 38.72
C PRO A 226 -6.86 2.31 37.62
N ALA A 227 -6.82 3.61 37.96
CA ALA A 227 -7.17 4.67 37.01
C ALA A 227 -6.22 4.70 35.80
N GLU A 228 -4.95 4.40 36.05
CA GLU A 228 -3.86 4.33 35.08
C GLU A 228 -4.11 3.24 34.03
N LEU A 229 -4.56 2.06 34.46
CA LEU A 229 -4.90 0.97 33.53
C LEU A 229 -6.14 1.29 32.71
N ARG A 230 -7.14 1.97 33.32
CA ARG A 230 -8.34 2.43 32.60
C ARG A 230 -7.98 3.48 31.54
N GLU A 231 -7.06 4.37 31.85
CA GLU A 231 -6.53 5.37 30.92
C GLU A 231 -5.77 4.71 29.76
N ILE A 232 -4.89 3.75 30.04
CA ILE A 232 -4.20 2.97 29.00
C ILE A 232 -5.21 2.31 28.07
N ILE A 233 -6.23 1.62 28.61
CA ILE A 233 -7.29 1.03 27.80
C ILE A 233 -7.94 2.08 26.90
N LEU A 234 -8.33 3.24 27.44
CA LEU A 234 -8.92 4.33 26.67
C LEU A 234 -8.00 4.85 25.55
N THR A 235 -6.68 4.84 25.73
CA THR A 235 -5.73 5.24 24.67
C THR A 235 -5.72 4.28 23.48
N HIS A 236 -6.03 3.00 23.69
CA HIS A 236 -6.09 1.97 22.64
C HIS A 236 -7.45 1.85 21.96
N VAL A 237 -8.52 2.43 22.53
CA VAL A 237 -9.84 2.45 21.92
C VAL A 237 -9.86 3.48 20.79
N ALA A 238 -10.43 3.14 19.64
CA ALA A 238 -10.62 4.07 18.53
C ALA A 238 -11.50 5.26 18.95
N THR A 239 -11.26 6.45 18.38
CA THR A 239 -12.06 7.65 18.71
C THR A 239 -13.55 7.41 18.47
N ASP A 240 -13.90 6.77 17.35
CA ASP A 240 -15.29 6.51 16.95
C ASP A 240 -16.02 5.58 17.96
N ASP A 241 -15.29 4.65 18.57
CA ASP A 241 -15.82 3.71 19.57
C ASP A 241 -15.77 4.25 21.00
N THR A 242 -15.05 5.35 21.24
CA THR A 242 -14.84 5.89 22.59
C THR A 242 -16.18 6.28 23.23
N LEU A 243 -17.13 6.83 22.46
CA LEU A 243 -18.45 7.17 22.98
C LEU A 243 -19.23 5.91 23.39
N SER A 244 -19.32 4.92 22.51
CA SER A 244 -20.01 3.65 22.77
C SER A 244 -19.42 2.93 23.97
N PHE A 245 -18.09 2.93 24.11
CA PHE A 245 -17.41 2.33 25.24
C PHE A 245 -17.71 3.05 26.56
N ARG A 246 -17.78 4.39 26.54
CA ARG A 246 -18.20 5.16 27.72
C ARG A 246 -19.68 4.97 28.04
N LEU A 247 -20.54 4.73 27.05
CA LEU A 247 -21.95 4.41 27.29
C LEU A 247 -22.14 3.00 27.88
N SER A 248 -21.25 2.05 27.57
CA SER A 248 -21.36 0.67 28.05
C SER A 248 -20.75 0.43 29.44
N SER A 249 -19.87 1.31 29.93
CA SER A 249 -19.25 1.20 31.25
C SER A 249 -19.33 2.51 32.03
N ARG A 250 -19.97 2.47 33.20
CA ARG A 250 -20.09 3.64 34.09
C ARG A 250 -18.73 4.06 34.63
N VAL A 251 -17.84 3.10 34.93
CA VAL A 251 -16.50 3.40 35.43
C VAL A 251 -15.70 4.15 34.37
N ILE A 252 -15.72 3.66 33.12
CA ILE A 252 -15.04 4.29 31.99
C ILE A 252 -15.67 5.65 31.64
N ALA A 253 -17.00 5.78 31.73
CA ALA A 253 -17.72 7.05 31.57
C ALA A 253 -17.24 8.14 32.54
N THR A 254 -16.80 7.74 33.73
CA THR A 254 -16.28 8.67 34.75
C THR A 254 -14.77 8.86 34.72
N THR A 255 -14.03 8.01 33.97
CA THR A 255 -12.59 8.21 33.77
C THR A 255 -12.36 9.46 32.91
N PRO A 256 -11.54 10.43 33.35
CA PRO A 256 -11.24 11.62 32.56
C PRO A 256 -10.40 11.27 31.34
N LEU A 257 -10.66 11.93 30.22
CA LEU A 257 -9.79 11.86 29.04
C LEU A 257 -8.62 12.82 29.30
N SER A 258 -7.40 12.30 29.52
CA SER A 258 -6.22 13.10 29.86
C SER A 258 -5.49 13.66 28.63
N GLN A 259 -4.41 14.43 28.86
CA GLN A 259 -3.48 14.80 27.79
C GLN A 259 -2.86 13.57 27.11
N TYR A 260 -2.59 12.49 27.85
CA TYR A 260 -2.06 11.25 27.30
C TYR A 260 -3.05 10.56 26.35
N PHE A 261 -4.35 10.59 26.68
CA PHE A 261 -5.40 10.13 25.78
C PHE A 261 -5.39 10.91 24.45
N PHE A 262 -5.32 12.24 24.47
CA PHE A 262 -5.30 13.02 23.22
C PHE A 262 -3.98 12.85 22.46
N GLN A 263 -2.85 12.74 23.17
CA GLN A 263 -1.55 12.42 22.56
C GLN A 263 -1.62 11.09 21.79
N SER A 264 -2.32 10.09 22.33
CA SER A 264 -2.45 8.79 21.67
C SER A 264 -3.06 8.87 20.27
N ARG A 265 -3.90 9.88 19.99
CA ARG A 265 -4.53 10.05 18.67
C ARG A 265 -3.54 10.41 17.56
N PHE A 266 -2.34 10.84 17.93
CA PHE A 266 -1.24 11.15 17.02
C PHE A 266 -0.21 10.03 16.92
N TRP A 267 -0.36 8.92 17.66
CA TRP A 267 0.55 7.78 17.55
C TRP A 267 0.50 7.16 16.15
N PRO A 268 1.59 6.49 15.72
CA PRO A 268 1.63 5.78 14.45
C PRO A 268 0.41 4.87 14.28
N GLY A 269 -0.32 5.08 13.19
CA GLY A 269 -1.51 4.33 12.82
C GLY A 269 -2.83 4.71 13.47
N ASN A 270 -2.82 5.70 14.38
CA ASN A 270 -4.03 6.27 14.93
C ASN A 270 -4.59 7.42 14.06
N GLU A 271 -5.71 8.00 14.51
CA GLU A 271 -6.55 8.93 13.76
C GLU A 271 -5.82 10.10 13.07
N LEU A 272 -4.81 10.67 13.74
CA LEU A 272 -4.05 11.83 13.28
C LEU A 272 -2.56 11.48 13.06
N ASP A 273 -2.26 10.23 12.67
CA ASP A 273 -0.89 9.75 12.43
C ASP A 273 -0.07 10.56 11.40
N PHE A 274 -0.74 11.27 10.49
CA PHE A 274 -0.13 12.23 9.57
C PHE A 274 0.41 13.51 10.24
N PHE A 275 0.09 13.72 11.51
CA PHE A 275 0.57 14.82 12.33
C PHE A 275 1.50 14.24 13.39
N PHE A 276 2.75 13.99 13.00
CA PHE A 276 3.80 13.46 13.87
C PHE A 276 4.74 14.55 14.42
N ASP A 277 4.58 15.82 14.04
CA ASP A 277 5.52 16.91 14.35
C ASP A 277 5.69 17.12 15.87
N GLY A 278 4.65 16.88 16.67
CA GLY A 278 4.73 16.95 18.13
C GLY A 278 5.71 15.93 18.73
N PHE A 279 5.95 14.81 18.04
CA PHE A 279 6.92 13.78 18.43
C PHE A 279 8.35 14.07 17.94
N LEU A 280 8.52 15.02 17.01
CA LEU A 280 9.83 15.49 16.54
C LEU A 280 10.43 16.60 17.43
N LEU A 281 9.67 17.06 18.42
CA LEU A 281 10.12 18.05 19.39
C LEU A 281 11.03 17.43 20.44
N GLU A 282 11.88 18.27 21.04
CA GLU A 282 12.66 17.89 22.23
C GLU A 282 11.74 17.41 23.38
N PRO A 283 12.22 16.51 24.27
CA PRO A 283 11.39 15.95 25.32
C PRO A 283 10.69 16.98 26.22
N SER A 284 11.37 18.07 26.58
CA SER A 284 10.83 19.18 27.39
C SER A 284 9.71 19.92 26.67
N ASP A 285 9.93 20.22 25.39
CA ASP A 285 8.98 20.86 24.50
C ASP A 285 7.73 19.98 24.33
N LYS A 286 7.92 18.70 24.01
CA LYS A 286 6.85 17.72 23.85
C LYS A 286 5.99 17.58 25.12
N ALA A 287 6.62 17.60 26.30
CA ALA A 287 5.92 17.52 27.58
C ALA A 287 5.04 18.77 27.86
N GLY A 288 5.44 19.93 27.35
CA GLY A 288 4.68 21.18 27.48
C GLY A 288 3.60 21.41 26.43
N LEU A 289 3.27 20.43 25.59
CA LEU A 289 2.26 20.57 24.53
C LEU A 289 0.84 20.26 25.03
N ASP A 290 -0.14 21.12 24.72
CA ASP A 290 -1.55 20.82 24.96
C ASP A 290 -2.10 19.93 23.82
N TRP A 291 -2.00 18.62 24.02
CA TRP A 291 -2.48 17.61 23.08
C TRP A 291 -4.00 17.66 22.88
N ARG A 292 -4.77 18.03 23.91
CA ARG A 292 -6.22 18.18 23.79
C ARG A 292 -6.58 19.30 22.83
N GLU A 293 -6.04 20.50 23.05
CA GLU A 293 -6.33 21.64 22.18
C GLU A 293 -5.76 21.40 20.77
N LEU A 294 -4.59 20.77 20.66
CA LEU A 294 -4.04 20.37 19.37
C LEU A 294 -4.97 19.40 18.62
N TYR A 295 -5.52 18.40 19.31
CA TYR A 295 -6.48 17.46 18.73
C TYR A 295 -7.76 18.17 18.25
N GLN A 296 -8.39 18.94 19.13
CA GLN A 296 -9.66 19.62 18.85
C GLN A 296 -9.50 20.64 17.71
N SER A 297 -8.47 21.48 17.76
CA SER A 297 -8.17 22.45 16.71
C SER A 297 -7.85 21.78 15.38
N SER A 298 -7.08 20.68 15.37
CA SER A 298 -6.78 19.93 14.14
C SER A 298 -8.04 19.34 13.51
N LYS A 299 -8.88 18.67 14.30
CA LYS A 299 -10.16 18.11 13.81
C LYS A 299 -11.07 19.18 13.23
N LYS A 300 -11.20 20.32 13.91
CA LYS A 300 -11.98 21.47 13.43
C LYS A 300 -11.43 21.98 12.09
N ARG A 301 -10.13 22.19 11.99
CA ARG A 301 -9.49 22.69 10.76
C ARG A 301 -9.64 21.75 9.59
N ILE A 302 -9.46 20.45 9.81
CA ILE A 302 -9.65 19.43 8.76
C ILE A 302 -11.11 19.40 8.30
N LYS A 303 -12.06 19.34 9.25
CA LYS A 303 -13.50 19.28 8.96
C LYS A 303 -13.97 20.48 8.13
N TYR A 304 -13.52 21.69 8.47
CA TYR A 304 -13.91 22.92 7.79
C TYR A 304 -12.93 23.34 6.69
N ASN A 305 -11.98 22.47 6.31
CA ASN A 305 -11.03 22.71 5.22
C ASN A 305 -10.17 23.98 5.41
N LEU A 306 -9.84 24.31 6.67
CA LEU A 306 -9.06 25.47 7.12
C LEU A 306 -7.57 25.12 7.35
N VAL A 307 -7.09 24.02 6.78
CA VAL A 307 -5.69 23.60 6.87
C VAL A 307 -4.81 24.47 5.97
N GLY A 308 -3.54 24.68 6.37
CA GLY A 308 -2.56 25.41 5.55
C GLY A 308 -2.19 24.63 4.28
N LEU A 309 -1.44 25.26 3.38
CA LEU A 309 -1.10 24.65 2.09
C LEU A 309 -0.14 23.45 2.23
N GLY A 310 0.85 23.52 3.13
CA GLY A 310 1.76 22.42 3.42
C GLY A 310 1.05 21.27 4.15
N GLU A 311 0.21 21.60 5.14
CA GLU A 311 -0.63 20.61 5.84
C GLU A 311 -1.57 19.89 4.86
N ARG A 312 -2.17 20.63 3.91
CA ARG A 312 -3.02 20.07 2.86
C ARG A 312 -2.24 19.16 1.92
N ASN A 313 -0.99 19.51 1.58
CA ASN A 313 -0.14 18.66 0.75
C ASN A 313 0.22 17.35 1.46
N ARG A 314 0.63 17.45 2.74
CA ARG A 314 0.92 16.29 3.57
C ARG A 314 -0.28 15.37 3.66
N LEU A 315 -1.46 15.91 3.98
CA LEU A 315 -2.70 15.13 4.06
C LEU A 315 -3.00 14.37 2.76
N ARG A 316 -2.82 15.02 1.61
CA ARG A 316 -3.01 14.40 0.30
C ARG A 316 -2.06 13.21 0.10
N ILE A 317 -0.75 13.44 0.25
CA ILE A 317 0.28 12.42 0.00
C ILE A 317 0.19 11.29 1.03
N TRP A 318 -0.04 11.64 2.29
CA TRP A 318 -0.15 10.68 3.40
C TRP A 318 -1.32 9.73 3.21
N ARG A 319 -2.52 10.27 2.98
CA ARG A 319 -3.74 9.46 2.89
C ARG A 319 -3.83 8.66 1.60
N GLN A 320 -3.36 9.23 0.48
CA GLN A 320 -3.53 8.59 -0.82
C GLN A 320 -2.42 7.59 -1.12
N THR A 321 -1.17 7.89 -0.76
CA THR A 321 -0.02 7.07 -1.17
C THR A 321 0.72 6.48 0.02
N VAL A 322 1.25 7.30 0.93
CA VAL A 322 2.21 6.84 1.95
C VAL A 322 1.57 5.83 2.90
N ARG A 323 0.42 6.16 3.51
CA ARG A 323 -0.23 5.27 4.48
C ARG A 323 -0.70 3.97 3.83
N PRO A 324 -1.41 3.98 2.69
CA PRO A 324 -1.74 2.74 1.98
C PRO A 324 -0.52 1.91 1.58
N LEU A 325 0.57 2.56 1.13
CA LEU A 325 1.81 1.87 0.77
C LEU A 325 2.48 1.20 1.98
N THR A 326 2.58 1.87 3.12
CA THR A 326 3.14 1.27 4.35
C THR A 326 2.30 0.09 4.85
N ARG A 327 0.97 0.17 4.76
CA ARG A 327 0.09 -0.96 5.06
C ARG A 327 0.32 -2.11 4.08
N ALA A 328 0.47 -1.83 2.78
CA ALA A 328 0.77 -2.86 1.79
C ALA A 328 2.11 -3.55 2.06
N ILE A 329 3.14 -2.82 2.53
CA ILE A 329 4.41 -3.42 2.98
C ILE A 329 4.17 -4.40 4.13
N ASP A 330 3.39 -4.01 5.14
CA ASP A 330 3.05 -4.86 6.28
C ASP A 330 2.22 -6.09 5.88
N GLU A 331 1.25 -5.93 4.95
CA GLU A 331 0.44 -7.04 4.44
C GLU A 331 1.28 -8.04 3.64
N ILE A 332 2.13 -7.55 2.73
CA ILE A 332 3.01 -8.41 1.91
C ILE A 332 4.05 -9.13 2.77
N ASN A 333 4.41 -8.57 3.92
CA ASN A 333 5.29 -9.24 4.88
C ASN A 333 4.69 -10.50 5.50
N ARG A 334 3.35 -10.68 5.44
CA ARG A 334 2.67 -11.89 5.92
C ARG A 334 2.58 -12.99 4.86
N LEU A 335 2.90 -12.69 3.61
CA LEU A 335 2.82 -13.65 2.52
C LEU A 335 3.92 -14.71 2.63
N SER A 336 3.56 -15.95 2.32
CA SER A 336 4.51 -17.03 2.10
C SER A 336 5.40 -16.77 0.88
N GLU A 337 6.43 -17.60 0.73
CA GLU A 337 7.03 -17.81 -0.59
C GLU A 337 6.01 -18.39 -1.57
N LEU A 338 6.27 -18.24 -2.87
CA LEU A 338 5.37 -18.74 -3.92
C LEU A 338 5.23 -20.27 -3.80
N LYS A 339 4.00 -20.74 -3.66
CA LYS A 339 3.62 -22.15 -3.62
C LYS A 339 3.25 -22.66 -5.01
N GLY A 340 3.41 -23.98 -5.21
CA GLY A 340 3.29 -24.66 -6.49
C GLY A 340 4.64 -24.88 -7.16
N LYS A 341 4.67 -25.75 -8.19
CA LYS A 341 5.89 -25.97 -9.00
C LYS A 341 6.12 -24.73 -9.87
N SER A 342 7.23 -24.03 -9.62
CA SER A 342 7.66 -22.88 -10.41
C SER A 342 8.73 -23.32 -11.40
N ASP A 343 8.34 -23.74 -12.61
CA ASP A 343 9.32 -23.97 -13.67
C ASP A 343 9.67 -22.65 -14.36
N TRP A 344 10.88 -22.16 -14.11
CA TRP A 344 11.53 -21.14 -14.91
C TRP A 344 12.15 -21.82 -16.15
N SER A 345 11.31 -22.18 -17.11
CA SER A 345 11.78 -22.58 -18.45
C SER A 345 10.87 -21.97 -19.50
N LEU A 346 11.26 -20.80 -20.01
CA LEU A 346 11.22 -20.62 -21.46
C LEU A 346 12.00 -21.79 -22.07
N ASP A 347 11.59 -22.31 -23.21
CA ASP A 347 12.24 -23.41 -23.94
C ASP A 347 11.77 -24.84 -23.59
N SER A 348 10.47 -25.01 -23.34
CA SER A 348 9.82 -26.22 -23.84
C SER A 348 9.27 -25.90 -25.24
N GLU A 349 10.05 -26.23 -26.27
CA GLU A 349 9.61 -26.27 -27.68
C GLU A 349 8.44 -27.26 -27.92
N ASP A 350 7.90 -27.90 -26.88
CA ASP A 350 6.77 -28.84 -26.93
C ASP A 350 5.40 -28.22 -26.55
N ALA A 351 5.32 -26.92 -26.31
CA ALA A 351 4.07 -26.22 -25.92
C ALA A 351 2.99 -26.15 -27.02
N SER A 352 3.07 -26.94 -28.09
CA SER A 352 2.18 -26.86 -29.25
C SER A 352 0.97 -27.81 -29.22
N LYS A 353 0.68 -28.51 -28.11
CA LYS A 353 -0.48 -29.44 -28.04
C LYS A 353 -1.37 -29.39 -26.80
N THR A 354 -1.04 -28.68 -25.73
CA THR A 354 -1.94 -28.57 -24.56
C THR A 354 -2.79 -27.30 -24.63
N LEU A 355 -4.10 -27.46 -24.82
CA LEU A 355 -5.07 -26.35 -24.75
C LEU A 355 -5.31 -25.97 -23.28
N TRP A 356 -4.76 -24.83 -22.86
CA TRP A 356 -5.10 -24.21 -21.59
C TRP A 356 -6.21 -23.18 -21.83
N LYS A 357 -7.29 -23.23 -21.03
CA LYS A 357 -8.21 -22.10 -20.92
C LYS A 357 -7.70 -21.13 -19.89
N SER A 358 -7.87 -19.83 -20.13
CA SER A 358 -7.39 -18.79 -19.22
C SER A 358 -8.45 -17.75 -18.91
N VAL A 359 -8.31 -17.16 -17.72
CA VAL A 359 -8.83 -15.84 -17.40
C VAL A 359 -7.64 -15.01 -16.97
N GLU A 360 -7.54 -13.80 -17.52
CA GLU A 360 -6.40 -12.90 -17.33
C GLU A 360 -6.87 -11.49 -16.99
N THR A 361 -6.04 -10.77 -16.24
CA THR A 361 -6.27 -9.35 -15.98
C THR A 361 -6.06 -8.53 -17.25
N SER A 362 -6.67 -7.34 -17.35
CA SER A 362 -6.39 -6.47 -18.50
C SER A 362 -4.92 -6.02 -18.55
N GLN A 363 -4.27 -5.91 -17.39
CA GLN A 363 -2.83 -5.69 -17.29
C GLN A 363 -2.02 -6.82 -17.96
N SER A 364 -2.42 -8.08 -17.76
CA SER A 364 -1.81 -9.24 -18.44
C SER A 364 -2.08 -9.22 -19.96
N LEU A 365 -3.29 -8.84 -20.37
CA LEU A 365 -3.70 -8.85 -21.79
C LEU A 365 -3.10 -7.70 -22.62
N ASP A 366 -2.85 -6.53 -22.03
CA ASP A 366 -2.31 -5.35 -22.70
C ASP A 366 -1.19 -4.70 -21.88
N PRO A 367 -0.03 -5.38 -21.69
CA PRO A 367 1.05 -4.88 -20.84
C PRO A 367 1.63 -3.55 -21.34
N GLU A 368 1.53 -3.24 -22.64
CA GLU A 368 1.95 -1.96 -23.21
C GLU A 368 1.14 -0.79 -22.66
N LEU A 369 -0.18 -0.92 -22.58
CA LEU A 369 -1.05 0.11 -21.99
C LEU A 369 -0.69 0.42 -20.53
N PHE A 370 -0.20 -0.58 -19.80
CA PHE A 370 0.20 -0.48 -18.40
C PHE A 370 1.69 -0.14 -18.22
N GLY A 371 2.41 0.03 -19.34
CA GLY A 371 3.84 0.30 -19.39
C GLY A 371 4.70 -0.83 -18.82
N GLU A 372 4.20 -2.06 -18.85
CA GLU A 372 4.82 -3.26 -18.30
C GLU A 372 5.41 -4.19 -19.37
N LEU A 373 5.67 -3.68 -20.57
CA LEU A 373 6.39 -4.43 -21.59
C LEU A 373 7.69 -5.01 -21.00
N SER A 374 7.88 -6.32 -21.16
CA SER A 374 9.02 -7.08 -20.61
C SER A 374 9.01 -7.32 -19.09
N ARG A 375 7.88 -7.07 -18.40
CA ARG A 375 7.71 -7.49 -17.00
C ARG A 375 7.63 -9.01 -16.90
N HIS A 376 8.39 -9.57 -15.97
CA HIS A 376 8.37 -11.00 -15.67
C HIS A 376 7.32 -11.26 -14.58
N LEU A 377 6.34 -12.09 -14.89
CA LEU A 377 5.45 -12.70 -13.90
C LEU A 377 6.04 -14.03 -13.44
N LEU A 378 5.72 -14.44 -12.22
CA LEU A 378 6.07 -15.76 -11.71
C LEU A 378 4.93 -16.73 -12.03
N GLN A 379 5.27 -17.83 -12.69
CA GLN A 379 4.32 -18.89 -12.98
C GLN A 379 4.41 -19.97 -11.90
N ALA A 380 3.27 -20.43 -11.41
CA ALA A 380 3.17 -21.59 -10.54
C ALA A 380 2.15 -22.58 -11.11
N GLU A 381 2.43 -23.87 -10.96
CA GLU A 381 1.56 -24.94 -11.42
C GLU A 381 1.36 -26.01 -10.33
N ILE A 382 0.14 -26.54 -10.23
CA ILE A 382 -0.23 -27.62 -9.33
C ILE A 382 -1.08 -28.67 -10.04
N GLU A 383 -1.06 -29.89 -9.49
CA GLU A 383 -1.92 -31.00 -9.88
C GLU A 383 -2.88 -31.30 -8.74
N LEU A 384 -4.17 -31.38 -9.06
CA LEU A 384 -5.23 -31.73 -8.12
C LEU A 384 -5.57 -33.23 -8.23
N PRO A 385 -5.93 -33.89 -7.11
CA PRO A 385 -6.22 -35.30 -7.07
C PRO A 385 -7.51 -35.66 -7.83
N SER A 386 -7.78 -36.96 -7.93
CA SER A 386 -9.05 -37.49 -8.47
C SER A 386 -10.20 -37.49 -7.47
N SER A 387 -9.90 -37.33 -6.19
CA SER A 387 -10.89 -37.18 -5.13
C SER A 387 -11.58 -35.82 -5.22
N ASN A 388 -12.69 -35.66 -4.50
CA ASN A 388 -13.30 -34.34 -4.41
C ASN A 388 -12.40 -33.40 -3.58
N ILE A 389 -12.50 -32.12 -3.91
CA ILE A 389 -12.02 -31.03 -3.07
C ILE A 389 -13.18 -30.70 -2.14
N GLU A 390 -12.93 -30.64 -0.83
CA GLU A 390 -13.96 -30.34 0.17
C GLU A 390 -14.14 -28.82 0.33
N ALA A 391 -13.02 -28.09 0.34
CA ALA A 391 -13.01 -26.64 0.46
C ALA A 391 -11.82 -26.02 -0.27
N ILE A 392 -11.96 -24.74 -0.60
CA ILE A 392 -10.89 -23.87 -1.10
C ILE A 392 -10.70 -22.77 -0.09
N HIS A 393 -9.51 -22.66 0.49
CA HIS A 393 -9.12 -21.58 1.38
C HIS A 393 -8.42 -20.51 0.54
N VAL A 394 -8.99 -19.30 0.52
CA VAL A 394 -8.53 -18.21 -0.36
C VAL A 394 -7.72 -17.21 0.45
N SER A 395 -6.48 -16.98 0.03
CA SER A 395 -5.63 -15.92 0.58
C SER A 395 -5.90 -14.60 -0.12
N LEU A 396 -6.19 -13.55 0.66
CA LEU A 396 -6.52 -12.21 0.18
C LEU A 396 -5.53 -11.18 0.73
N VAL A 397 -4.84 -10.47 -0.16
CA VAL A 397 -3.95 -9.36 0.20
C VAL A 397 -4.65 -8.02 -0.01
N GLU A 398 -4.58 -7.13 0.98
CA GLU A 398 -5.09 -5.76 0.84
C GLU A 398 -4.04 -4.84 0.22
N PHE A 399 -4.41 -4.16 -0.85
CA PHE A 399 -3.57 -3.20 -1.55
C PHE A 399 -4.40 -1.96 -1.91
N PHE A 400 -4.02 -0.79 -1.37
CA PHE A 400 -4.69 0.50 -1.62
C PHE A 400 -6.23 0.47 -1.45
N GLY A 401 -6.70 -0.18 -0.39
CA GLY A 401 -8.13 -0.29 -0.05
C GLY A 401 -8.92 -1.31 -0.88
N SER A 402 -8.21 -2.13 -1.66
CA SER A 402 -8.78 -3.21 -2.46
C SER A 402 -8.17 -4.55 -2.04
N LYS A 403 -9.00 -5.57 -1.82
CA LYS A 403 -8.55 -6.95 -1.59
C LYS A 403 -8.33 -7.66 -2.94
N PHE A 404 -7.19 -8.33 -3.08
CA PHE A 404 -6.85 -9.14 -4.25
C PHE A 404 -6.53 -10.57 -3.83
N ILE A 405 -6.82 -11.55 -4.67
CA ILE A 405 -6.45 -12.95 -4.45
C ILE A 405 -4.94 -13.09 -4.65
N SER A 406 -4.25 -13.58 -3.63
CA SER A 406 -2.80 -13.83 -3.64
C SER A 406 -2.43 -15.30 -3.83
N GLY A 407 -3.30 -16.21 -3.38
CA GLY A 407 -3.08 -17.66 -3.45
C GLY A 407 -4.32 -18.45 -3.04
N LEU A 408 -4.27 -19.76 -3.30
CA LEU A 408 -5.35 -20.71 -3.05
C LEU A 408 -4.78 -21.96 -2.40
N THR A 409 -5.50 -22.49 -1.42
CA THR A 409 -5.20 -23.75 -0.74
C THR A 409 -6.40 -24.69 -0.90
N PHE A 410 -6.18 -25.87 -1.44
CA PHE A 410 -7.21 -26.86 -1.72
C PHE A 410 -7.21 -27.94 -0.66
N GLU A 411 -8.30 -28.05 0.09
CA GLU A 411 -8.50 -29.07 1.11
C GLU A 411 -9.04 -30.35 0.46
N THR A 412 -8.31 -31.45 0.64
CA THR A 412 -8.64 -32.75 0.04
C THR A 412 -9.19 -33.72 1.09
N GLU A 413 -10.00 -34.70 0.66
CA GLU A 413 -10.55 -35.76 1.53
C GLU A 413 -9.47 -36.55 2.33
N HIS A 414 -8.21 -36.48 1.91
CA HIS A 414 -7.08 -37.18 2.54
C HIS A 414 -6.28 -36.30 3.51
N GLY A 415 -6.68 -35.05 3.72
CA GLY A 415 -6.08 -34.12 4.68
C GLY A 415 -4.71 -33.55 4.27
N GLU A 416 -4.28 -33.76 3.02
CA GLU A 416 -3.13 -33.04 2.46
C GLU A 416 -3.61 -31.83 1.67
N ASP A 417 -3.20 -30.64 2.11
CA ASP A 417 -3.51 -29.38 1.46
C ASP A 417 -2.61 -29.16 0.24
N ILE A 418 -3.20 -28.74 -0.87
CA ILE A 418 -2.46 -28.40 -2.09
C ILE A 418 -2.52 -26.88 -2.29
N GLU A 419 -1.36 -26.22 -2.32
CA GLU A 419 -1.27 -24.76 -2.33
C GLU A 419 -0.72 -24.23 -3.67
N ILE A 420 -1.26 -23.10 -4.15
CA ILE A 420 -0.73 -22.35 -5.29
C ILE A 420 -0.73 -20.84 -5.00
N GLY A 421 0.35 -20.15 -5.35
CA GLY A 421 0.48 -18.70 -5.16
C GLY A 421 1.05 -18.32 -3.80
N TYR A 422 0.75 -17.11 -3.33
CA TYR A 422 1.19 -16.61 -2.03
C TYR A 422 0.11 -16.79 -0.98
N ILE A 423 0.39 -17.63 0.01
CA ILE A 423 -0.53 -17.98 1.09
C ILE A 423 -0.34 -17.02 2.27
N ILE A 424 -1.43 -16.67 2.95
CA ILE A 424 -1.42 -15.94 4.24
C ILE A 424 -1.90 -16.91 5.33
N PRO A 425 -0.99 -17.67 5.97
CA PRO A 425 -1.38 -18.75 6.86
C PRO A 425 -2.28 -18.28 8.01
N GLY A 426 -3.43 -18.93 8.17
CA GLY A 426 -4.38 -18.66 9.26
C GLY A 426 -5.29 -17.45 9.06
N PHE A 427 -5.21 -16.78 7.90
CA PHE A 427 -6.10 -15.68 7.51
C PHE A 427 -6.82 -15.96 6.19
N GLU A 428 -6.79 -17.21 5.73
CA GLU A 428 -7.53 -17.63 4.55
C GLU A 428 -9.05 -17.66 4.83
N GLU A 429 -9.82 -17.27 3.83
CA GLU A 429 -11.27 -17.31 3.88
C GLU A 429 -11.75 -18.62 3.21
N PRO A 430 -12.45 -19.52 3.93
CA PRO A 430 -12.85 -20.83 3.40
C PRO A 430 -14.05 -20.73 2.46
N LEU A 431 -14.07 -21.61 1.45
CA LEU A 431 -15.13 -21.70 0.46
C LEU A 431 -15.46 -23.17 0.20
N LEU A 432 -16.65 -23.59 0.58
CA LEU A 432 -17.06 -24.99 0.45
C LEU A 432 -17.28 -25.39 -1.01
N VAL A 433 -16.91 -26.62 -1.32
CA VAL A 433 -17.07 -27.21 -2.65
C VAL A 433 -18.07 -28.36 -2.53
N GLU A 434 -19.34 -28.05 -2.77
CA GLU A 434 -20.45 -28.99 -2.51
C GLU A 434 -20.50 -30.19 -3.46
N ALA A 435 -19.82 -30.09 -4.60
CA ALA A 435 -19.77 -31.11 -5.64
C ALA A 435 -18.44 -31.02 -6.38
N SER A 436 -18.18 -31.95 -7.30
CA SER A 436 -16.91 -32.01 -8.01
C SER A 436 -16.56 -30.68 -8.70
N LEU A 437 -15.36 -30.17 -8.40
CA LEU A 437 -14.84 -28.90 -8.90
C LEU A 437 -14.58 -28.99 -10.42
N GLN A 438 -15.31 -28.22 -11.21
CA GLN A 438 -15.20 -28.19 -12.68
C GLN A 438 -14.62 -26.87 -13.21
N GLY A 439 -14.45 -25.86 -12.35
CA GLY A 439 -13.90 -24.57 -12.71
C GLY A 439 -14.11 -23.51 -11.64
N PHE A 440 -14.12 -22.24 -12.06
CA PHE A 440 -14.32 -21.07 -11.21
C PHE A 440 -15.17 -20.00 -11.89
N HIS A 441 -15.94 -19.28 -11.09
CA HIS A 441 -16.40 -17.94 -11.40
C HIS A 441 -15.44 -16.92 -10.77
N LEU A 442 -15.05 -15.92 -11.55
CA LEU A 442 -13.95 -15.02 -11.22
C LEU A 442 -14.39 -13.57 -11.43
N ALA A 443 -14.27 -12.74 -10.40
CA ALA A 443 -14.44 -11.30 -10.51
C ALA A 443 -13.05 -10.66 -10.68
N VAL A 444 -12.80 -10.05 -11.84
CA VAL A 444 -11.46 -9.59 -12.24
C VAL A 444 -11.46 -8.07 -12.43
N ASP A 445 -10.46 -7.42 -11.84
CA ASP A 445 -10.16 -6.00 -12.01
C ASP A 445 -8.98 -5.81 -12.96
N TYR A 446 -8.63 -4.58 -13.32
CA TYR A 446 -7.54 -4.28 -14.25
C TYR A 446 -6.21 -4.92 -13.86
N CYS A 447 -5.93 -4.98 -12.56
CA CYS A 447 -4.63 -5.34 -12.03
C CYS A 447 -4.66 -6.55 -11.09
N GLY A 448 -5.77 -7.31 -11.03
CA GLY A 448 -5.81 -8.51 -10.20
C GLY A 448 -7.20 -9.10 -10.02
N PHE A 449 -7.22 -10.30 -9.46
CA PHE A 449 -8.44 -11.04 -9.13
C PHE A 449 -9.00 -10.55 -7.80
N ARG A 450 -10.31 -10.30 -7.73
CA ARG A 450 -10.96 -9.65 -6.59
C ARG A 450 -11.85 -10.58 -5.79
N ALA A 451 -12.49 -11.52 -6.46
CA ALA A 451 -13.29 -12.55 -5.82
C ALA A 451 -13.32 -13.83 -6.68
N ILE A 452 -13.59 -14.96 -6.00
CA ILE A 452 -13.68 -16.28 -6.60
C ILE A 452 -14.87 -17.05 -6.00
N SER A 453 -15.50 -17.86 -6.83
CA SER A 453 -16.48 -18.88 -6.47
C SER A 453 -16.14 -20.17 -7.22
N PRO A 454 -16.27 -21.36 -6.61
CA PRO A 454 -16.15 -22.61 -7.35
C PRO A 454 -17.25 -22.68 -8.40
N TYR A 455 -16.92 -23.31 -9.53
CA TYR A 455 -17.91 -23.76 -10.51
C TYR A 455 -18.05 -25.27 -10.35
N THR A 456 -19.24 -25.70 -9.96
CA THR A 456 -19.63 -27.11 -9.91
C THR A 456 -20.66 -27.39 -11.00
N GLY A 457 -20.81 -28.64 -11.43
CA GLY A 457 -21.74 -29.01 -12.50
C GLY A 457 -23.23 -28.83 -12.15
N GLN A 458 -23.54 -28.43 -10.92
CA GLN A 458 -24.90 -28.09 -10.50
C GLN A 458 -25.17 -26.63 -10.89
N HIS A 459 -26.18 -26.42 -11.73
CA HIS A 459 -26.49 -25.09 -12.24
C HIS A 459 -27.04 -24.19 -11.12
N MET A 460 -26.25 -23.21 -10.69
CA MET A 460 -26.72 -22.03 -9.94
C MET A 460 -26.49 -20.77 -10.76
N GLU A 461 -27.44 -19.83 -10.71
CA GLU A 461 -27.25 -18.50 -11.29
C GLU A 461 -26.22 -17.71 -10.47
N SER A 462 -25.45 -16.81 -11.12
CA SER A 462 -24.29 -16.15 -10.49
C SER A 462 -24.62 -15.28 -9.27
N GLU A 463 -25.90 -14.96 -9.06
CA GLU A 463 -26.40 -14.19 -7.93
C GLU A 463 -26.58 -15.01 -6.64
N TYR A 464 -26.60 -16.34 -6.72
CA TYR A 464 -26.72 -17.25 -5.57
C TYR A 464 -25.42 -17.99 -5.23
N LEU A 465 -24.32 -17.66 -5.91
CA LEU A 465 -23.02 -18.25 -5.65
C LEU A 465 -22.43 -17.73 -4.35
N ASP A 466 -21.77 -18.62 -3.59
CA ASP A 466 -20.93 -18.22 -2.47
C ASP A 466 -19.60 -17.67 -3.00
N TRP A 467 -19.32 -16.42 -2.64
CA TRP A 467 -18.12 -15.71 -3.06
C TRP A 467 -17.19 -15.49 -1.88
N VAL A 468 -15.90 -15.71 -2.11
CA VAL A 468 -14.84 -15.20 -1.24
C VAL A 468 -14.13 -14.04 -1.92
N GLY A 469 -13.83 -12.99 -1.16
CA GLY A 469 -13.27 -11.74 -1.65
C GLY A 469 -14.30 -10.65 -1.91
N ASN A 470 -13.93 -9.63 -2.69
CA ASN A 470 -14.83 -8.52 -2.99
C ASN A 470 -15.23 -8.49 -4.47
N ARG A 471 -16.44 -8.97 -4.75
CA ARG A 471 -17.05 -8.98 -6.09
C ARG A 471 -17.43 -7.58 -6.59
N ASP A 472 -17.90 -6.70 -5.69
CA ASP A 472 -18.60 -5.44 -6.03
C ASP A 472 -19.48 -5.59 -7.29
N ASP A 473 -19.39 -4.63 -8.22
CA ASP A 473 -20.05 -4.63 -9.52
C ASP A 473 -19.11 -5.08 -10.67
N LEU A 474 -18.06 -5.84 -10.37
CA LEU A 474 -17.07 -6.24 -11.37
C LEU A 474 -17.66 -7.27 -12.35
N PRO A 475 -17.19 -7.28 -13.61
CA PRO A 475 -17.58 -8.30 -14.56
C PRO A 475 -17.12 -9.69 -14.08
N VAL A 476 -18.05 -10.65 -14.12
CA VAL A 476 -17.78 -12.04 -13.76
C VAL A 476 -17.40 -12.82 -15.02
N GLN A 477 -16.25 -13.48 -14.97
CA GLN A 477 -15.79 -14.40 -15.99
C GLN A 477 -15.91 -15.84 -15.48
N THR A 478 -16.20 -16.79 -16.37
CA THR A 478 -16.32 -18.20 -16.03
C THR A 478 -15.20 -18.99 -16.69
N LEU A 479 -14.38 -19.65 -15.89
CA LEU A 479 -13.28 -20.50 -16.32
C LEU A 479 -13.62 -21.95 -15.97
N LYS A 480 -13.92 -22.80 -16.95
CA LYS A 480 -14.34 -24.19 -16.71
C LYS A 480 -13.79 -25.18 -17.71
N CYS A 481 -13.59 -26.43 -17.27
CA CYS A 481 -13.29 -27.57 -18.13
C CYS A 481 -14.42 -27.80 -19.13
N SER A 482 -14.08 -28.29 -20.33
CA SER A 482 -15.06 -28.70 -21.34
C SER A 482 -15.76 -30.01 -20.97
N GLY A 483 -15.08 -30.89 -20.22
CA GLY A 483 -15.62 -32.08 -19.58
C GLY A 483 -14.82 -32.43 -18.31
N GLY A 484 -15.50 -32.95 -17.28
CA GLY A 484 -14.83 -33.49 -16.08
C GLY A 484 -14.38 -32.46 -15.03
N MET A 485 -13.52 -32.93 -14.12
CA MET A 485 -13.02 -32.18 -12.97
C MET A 485 -11.72 -31.45 -13.29
N VAL A 486 -11.46 -30.34 -12.59
CA VAL A 486 -10.19 -29.63 -12.67
C VAL A 486 -9.07 -30.52 -12.14
N ARG A 487 -8.08 -30.84 -12.99
CA ARG A 487 -6.92 -31.68 -12.60
C ARG A 487 -5.61 -30.93 -12.53
N ARG A 488 -5.45 -29.88 -13.32
CA ARG A 488 -4.22 -29.09 -13.38
C ARG A 488 -4.56 -27.62 -13.43
N LEU A 489 -3.91 -26.88 -12.55
CA LEU A 489 -4.02 -25.43 -12.46
C LEU A 489 -2.66 -24.82 -12.67
N ARG A 490 -2.63 -23.78 -13.48
CA ARG A 490 -1.48 -22.89 -13.62
C ARG A 490 -1.97 -21.49 -13.32
N ALA A 491 -1.14 -20.68 -12.68
CA ALA A 491 -1.44 -19.28 -12.46
C ALA A 491 -0.16 -18.45 -12.58
N ASN A 492 -0.32 -17.24 -13.10
CA ASN A 492 0.75 -16.25 -13.07
C ASN A 492 0.49 -15.26 -11.96
N PHE A 493 1.57 -14.85 -11.29
CA PHE A 493 1.56 -13.93 -10.18
C PHE A 493 2.52 -12.79 -10.44
N ASP A 494 2.16 -11.59 -10.02
CA ASP A 494 3.16 -10.55 -9.81
C ASP A 494 3.87 -10.78 -8.46
N GLY A 495 4.45 -9.75 -7.87
CA GLY A 495 5.06 -9.86 -6.56
C GLY A 495 4.07 -10.14 -5.43
N PHE A 496 2.76 -10.04 -5.53
CA PHE A 496 1.90 -10.32 -4.36
C PHE A 496 0.48 -10.77 -4.68
N ARG A 497 0.04 -10.72 -5.94
CA ARG A 497 -1.32 -11.05 -6.36
C ARG A 497 -1.33 -11.84 -7.66
N MET A 498 -2.40 -12.60 -7.85
CA MET A 498 -2.66 -13.36 -9.07
C MET A 498 -2.99 -12.42 -10.24
N GLN A 499 -2.41 -12.70 -11.40
CA GLN A 499 -2.56 -11.95 -12.65
C GLN A 499 -3.23 -12.75 -13.77
N SER A 500 -3.11 -14.07 -13.74
CA SER A 500 -3.93 -14.95 -14.57
C SER A 500 -4.08 -16.34 -13.95
N LEU A 501 -5.17 -17.02 -14.31
CA LEU A 501 -5.49 -18.37 -13.88
C LEU A 501 -5.82 -19.21 -15.11
N TYR A 502 -5.26 -20.40 -15.18
CA TYR A 502 -5.37 -21.33 -16.28
C TYR A 502 -5.84 -22.70 -15.78
N ILE A 503 -6.75 -23.31 -16.53
CA ILE A 503 -7.18 -24.70 -16.36
C ILE A 503 -6.80 -25.47 -17.61
N LEU A 504 -6.17 -26.63 -17.45
CA LEU A 504 -5.86 -27.52 -18.56
C LEU A 504 -7.16 -28.15 -19.09
N GLU A 505 -7.37 -28.10 -20.41
CA GLU A 505 -8.43 -28.90 -21.04
C GLU A 505 -8.05 -30.39 -21.00
N SER A 506 -8.98 -31.23 -20.60
CA SER A 506 -8.89 -32.66 -20.85
C SER A 506 -9.03 -32.89 -22.35
N ASP A 507 -8.06 -33.57 -22.96
CA ASP A 507 -8.25 -34.16 -24.28
C ASP A 507 -9.38 -35.18 -24.18
N ASP A 508 -10.59 -34.79 -24.57
CA ASP A 508 -11.68 -35.73 -24.85
C ASP A 508 -11.30 -36.51 -26.12
N SER A 509 -10.38 -37.45 -25.95
CA SER A 509 -10.01 -38.43 -26.95
C SER A 509 -10.49 -39.80 -26.50
N HIS A 510 -11.82 -39.99 -26.48
CA HIS A 510 -12.44 -41.30 -26.71
C HIS A 510 -13.81 -41.19 -27.37
#